data_AF-A0A917M4G3-F1
#
_entry.id   AF-A0A917M4G3-F1
#
_cell.length_a   1.000
_cell.length_b   1.000
_cell.length_c   1.000
_cell.angle_alpha   90.00
_cell.angle_beta   90.00
_cell.angle_gamma   90.00
#
_symmetry.space_group_name_H-M   'P 1'
#
loop_
_entity.id
_entity.type
_entity.pdbx_description
1 polymer ?
#
loop_
_entity_poly.entity_id
_entity_poly.type
_entity_poly.pdbx_seq_one_letter_code
_entity_poly.pdbx_strand_id
1 'polypeptide(L)'
;MDNFIDLWDYITGPELWKAIGEGLFRIIIIIVLSMIVVRVGKKIIDRLFQNKQRGPFQITERRETTLKKLVHNMLTYTVYFAAIIMILDNAFGFKVGALLAGAGVAGLAIGFGAQSLVKDIISGFFIIFEDQFSVGDYIFTSNAEGTVEEIGIRTTKIKSWTGEQHVIPNGNITQVTNYSVHNGLAVIDINVPYESDVVAAERIINDLAQELPGKYEQIVGVPEIIGVQTLELSHYVIRVTAETLPVYQWAGARVIRREVKERLYNAGIEIPSPRLVMYSRNESPTALEMDSVQERDQERE
;
A
#
# COMPACT_ATOMS: atom_id res chain seq x y z
N MET A 1 24.38 -78.87 11.07
CA MET A 1 24.42 -79.03 9.59
C MET A 1 23.09 -78.56 9.00
N ASP A 2 21.98 -78.77 9.70
CA ASP A 2 20.62 -78.37 9.31
C ASP A 2 20.44 -76.85 9.09
N ASN A 3 21.01 -75.99 9.94
CA ASN A 3 20.97 -74.53 9.73
C ASN A 3 21.62 -74.04 8.42
N PHE A 4 22.56 -74.79 7.83
CA PHE A 4 23.19 -74.40 6.56
C PHE A 4 22.35 -74.83 5.35
N ILE A 5 21.61 -75.92 5.48
CA ILE A 5 20.70 -76.44 4.45
C ILE A 5 19.43 -75.59 4.42
N ASP A 6 18.90 -75.20 5.58
CA ASP A 6 17.77 -74.25 5.67
C ASP A 6 18.12 -72.86 5.11
N LEU A 7 19.35 -72.39 5.34
CA LEU A 7 19.83 -71.11 4.76
C LEU A 7 19.98 -71.22 3.23
N TRP A 8 20.43 -72.37 2.74
CA TRP A 8 20.60 -72.62 1.30
C TRP A 8 19.25 -72.73 0.60
N ASP A 9 18.28 -73.44 1.17
CA ASP A 9 16.90 -73.55 0.65
C ASP A 9 16.14 -72.21 0.75
N TYR A 10 16.43 -71.38 1.76
CA TYR A 10 15.89 -70.02 1.83
C TYR A 10 16.45 -69.10 0.73
N ILE A 11 17.75 -69.19 0.44
CA ILE A 11 18.43 -68.38 -0.59
C ILE A 11 18.11 -68.87 -2.01
N THR A 12 17.91 -70.17 -2.22
CA THR A 12 17.50 -70.76 -3.51
C THR A 12 15.98 -70.88 -3.67
N GLY A 13 15.21 -70.54 -2.63
CA GLY A 13 13.75 -70.56 -2.65
C GLY A 13 13.16 -69.53 -3.62
N PRO A 14 12.18 -69.91 -4.47
CA PRO A 14 11.56 -69.02 -5.46
C PRO A 14 10.80 -67.84 -4.84
N GLU A 15 10.47 -67.86 -3.55
CA GLU A 15 9.76 -66.78 -2.86
C GLU A 15 10.65 -65.58 -2.56
N LEU A 16 11.91 -65.82 -2.18
CA LEU A 16 12.87 -64.76 -1.86
C LEU A 16 13.21 -63.95 -3.11
N TRP A 17 13.41 -64.64 -4.24
CA TRP A 17 13.65 -63.99 -5.54
C TRP A 17 12.43 -63.25 -6.09
N LYS A 18 11.21 -63.72 -5.81
CA LYS A 18 9.97 -62.99 -6.17
C LYS A 18 9.80 -61.72 -5.34
N ALA A 19 10.01 -61.78 -4.03
CA ALA A 19 9.92 -60.62 -3.15
C ALA A 19 10.99 -59.55 -3.47
N ILE A 20 12.24 -59.98 -3.69
CA ILE A 20 13.32 -59.08 -4.15
C ILE A 20 13.02 -58.51 -5.53
N GLY A 21 12.54 -59.34 -6.46
CA GLY A 21 12.17 -58.92 -7.82
C GLY A 21 11.05 -57.88 -7.82
N GLU A 22 10.01 -58.07 -7.02
CA GLU A 22 8.90 -57.13 -6.89
C GLU A 22 9.35 -55.80 -6.25
N GLY A 23 10.15 -55.86 -5.18
CA GLY A 23 10.72 -54.67 -4.54
C GLY A 23 11.60 -53.86 -5.48
N LEU A 24 12.54 -54.52 -6.18
CA LEU A 24 13.41 -53.87 -7.16
C LEU A 24 12.62 -53.28 -8.34
N PHE A 25 11.62 -54.01 -8.85
CA PHE A 25 10.77 -53.52 -9.93
C PHE A 25 10.01 -52.25 -9.53
N ARG A 26 9.45 -52.21 -8.31
CA ARG A 26 8.79 -51.02 -7.78
C ARG A 26 9.75 -49.84 -7.62
N ILE A 27 10.97 -50.07 -7.10
CA ILE A 27 12.00 -49.03 -6.99
C ILE A 27 12.36 -48.47 -8.37
N ILE A 28 12.57 -49.34 -9.36
CA ILE A 28 12.86 -48.93 -10.75
C ILE A 28 11.72 -48.08 -11.29
N ILE A 29 10.46 -48.48 -11.09
CA ILE A 29 9.30 -47.69 -11.51
C ILE A 29 9.31 -46.31 -10.86
N ILE A 30 9.51 -46.21 -9.54
CA ILE A 30 9.52 -44.92 -8.83
C ILE A 30 10.63 -44.00 -9.39
N ILE A 31 11.83 -44.54 -9.62
CA ILE A 31 12.95 -43.77 -10.17
C ILE A 31 12.65 -43.30 -11.59
N VAL A 32 12.13 -44.18 -12.45
CA VAL A 32 11.79 -43.85 -13.84
C VAL A 32 10.70 -42.79 -13.88
N LEU A 33 9.62 -42.94 -13.11
CA LEU A 33 8.55 -41.95 -13.01
C LEU A 33 9.07 -40.60 -12.50
N SER A 34 9.89 -40.60 -11.45
CA SER A 34 10.49 -39.39 -10.90
C SER A 34 11.38 -38.68 -11.92
N MET A 35 12.18 -39.43 -12.68
CA MET A 35 13.02 -38.90 -13.75
C MET A 35 12.19 -38.31 -14.88
N ILE A 36 11.09 -38.96 -15.26
CA ILE A 36 10.13 -38.45 -16.25
C ILE A 36 9.52 -37.14 -15.76
N VAL A 37 9.01 -37.10 -14.52
CA VAL A 37 8.40 -35.89 -13.93
C VAL A 37 9.39 -34.74 -13.91
N VAL A 38 10.63 -34.95 -13.46
CA VAL A 38 11.67 -33.91 -13.45
C VAL A 38 12.01 -33.47 -14.88
N ARG A 39 12.16 -34.39 -15.82
CA ARG A 39 12.49 -34.06 -17.22
C ARG A 39 11.38 -33.27 -17.91
N VAL A 40 10.12 -33.67 -17.71
CA VAL A 40 8.95 -32.96 -18.23
C VAL A 40 8.82 -31.59 -17.56
N GLY A 41 8.91 -31.52 -16.23
CA GLY A 41 8.81 -30.27 -15.49
C GLY A 41 9.90 -29.26 -15.86
N LYS A 42 11.17 -29.69 -15.97
CA LYS A 42 12.26 -28.84 -16.47
C LYS A 42 12.00 -28.33 -17.88
N LYS A 43 11.47 -29.18 -18.77
CA LYS A 43 11.12 -28.78 -20.14
C LYS A 43 9.97 -27.77 -20.18
N ILE A 44 8.98 -27.90 -19.30
CA ILE A 44 7.87 -26.93 -19.15
C ILE A 44 8.44 -25.59 -18.66
N ILE A 45 9.25 -25.60 -17.60
CA ILE A 45 9.91 -24.41 -17.07
C ILE A 45 10.71 -23.72 -18.19
N ASP A 46 11.51 -24.48 -18.94
CA ASP A 46 12.32 -23.94 -20.03
C ASP A 46 11.49 -23.27 -21.12
N ARG A 47 10.35 -23.87 -21.48
CA ARG A 47 9.41 -23.26 -22.43
C ARG A 47 8.80 -21.96 -21.90
N LEU A 48 8.45 -21.89 -20.62
CA LEU A 48 7.87 -20.69 -20.02
C LEU A 48 8.86 -19.51 -20.00
N PHE A 49 10.15 -19.78 -19.78
CA PHE A 49 11.18 -18.75 -19.77
C PHE A 49 11.64 -18.36 -21.19
N GLN A 50 11.75 -19.32 -22.12
CA GLN A 50 12.16 -19.04 -23.52
C GLN A 50 11.17 -18.19 -24.30
N ASN A 51 9.87 -18.25 -23.98
CA ASN A 51 8.83 -17.54 -24.73
C ASN A 51 8.71 -16.04 -24.39
N LYS A 52 9.58 -15.50 -23.52
CA LYS A 52 9.38 -14.16 -22.90
C LYS A 52 10.30 -13.04 -23.39
N GLN A 53 11.13 -13.25 -24.42
CA GLN A 53 11.96 -12.18 -25.02
C GLN A 53 11.16 -11.02 -25.69
N ARG A 54 9.82 -11.04 -25.65
CA ARG A 54 8.95 -9.99 -26.22
C ARG A 54 7.83 -9.51 -25.28
N GLY A 55 8.01 -9.62 -23.97
CA GLY A 55 7.06 -9.06 -22.99
C GLY A 55 7.52 -7.72 -22.41
N PRO A 56 6.61 -6.88 -21.85
CA PRO A 56 6.96 -5.60 -21.22
C PRO A 56 7.87 -5.73 -19.97
N PHE A 57 8.03 -6.95 -19.45
CA PHE A 57 8.95 -7.25 -18.35
C PHE A 57 10.35 -7.55 -18.91
N GLN A 58 11.18 -6.50 -19.07
CA GLN A 58 12.59 -6.65 -19.41
C GLN A 58 13.36 -7.24 -18.22
N ILE A 59 13.32 -8.56 -18.08
CA ILE A 59 14.17 -9.28 -17.13
C ILE A 59 15.56 -9.39 -17.77
N THR A 60 16.60 -8.89 -17.10
CA THR A 60 17.99 -9.09 -17.54
C THR A 60 18.28 -10.58 -17.68
N GLU A 61 19.00 -10.99 -18.74
CA GLU A 61 19.37 -12.41 -18.99
C GLU A 61 19.99 -13.10 -17.75
N ARG A 62 20.74 -12.35 -16.94
CA ARG A 62 21.33 -12.82 -15.67
C ARG A 62 20.29 -13.17 -14.60
N ARG A 63 19.20 -12.40 -14.50
CA ARG A 63 18.10 -12.68 -13.55
C ARG A 63 17.31 -13.90 -14.01
N GLU A 64 17.05 -14.00 -15.31
CA GLU A 64 16.33 -15.14 -15.89
C GLU A 64 17.05 -16.47 -15.64
N THR A 65 18.34 -16.52 -15.96
CA THR A 65 19.16 -17.73 -15.77
C THR A 65 19.22 -18.16 -14.31
N THR A 66 19.27 -17.21 -13.37
CA THR A 66 19.26 -17.49 -11.93
C THR A 66 17.91 -18.03 -11.48
N LEU A 67 16.80 -17.38 -11.87
CA LEU A 67 15.45 -17.85 -11.54
C LEU A 67 15.17 -19.25 -12.10
N LYS A 68 15.53 -19.50 -13.36
CA LYS A 68 15.41 -20.83 -13.98
C LYS A 68 16.15 -21.90 -13.19
N LYS A 69 17.40 -21.65 -12.80
CA LYS A 69 18.18 -22.58 -11.97
C LYS A 69 17.54 -22.82 -10.61
N LEU A 70 17.03 -21.78 -9.95
CA LEU A 70 16.36 -21.90 -8.65
C LEU A 70 15.11 -22.79 -8.73
N VAL A 71 14.24 -22.56 -9.73
CA VAL A 71 13.01 -23.35 -9.91
C VAL A 71 13.33 -24.80 -10.32
N HIS A 72 14.34 -25.01 -11.19
CA HIS A 72 14.81 -26.35 -11.53
C HIS A 72 15.32 -27.13 -10.32
N ASN A 73 16.11 -26.48 -9.45
CA ASN A 73 16.65 -27.09 -8.25
C ASN A 73 15.53 -27.43 -7.26
N MET A 74 14.61 -26.49 -7.03
CA MET A 74 13.45 -26.71 -6.16
C MET A 74 12.62 -27.91 -6.64
N LEU A 75 12.25 -27.95 -7.93
CA LEU A 75 11.53 -29.09 -8.51
C LEU A 75 12.29 -30.41 -8.33
N THR A 76 13.60 -30.42 -8.62
CA THR A 76 14.42 -31.63 -8.54
C THR A 76 14.50 -32.15 -7.10
N TYR A 77 14.76 -31.25 -6.14
CA TYR A 77 14.87 -31.63 -4.73
C TYR A 77 13.54 -32.11 -4.15
N THR A 78 12.43 -31.44 -4.45
CA THR A 78 11.11 -31.89 -3.98
C THR A 78 10.73 -33.26 -4.54
N VAL A 79 10.91 -33.48 -5.85
CA VAL A 79 10.55 -34.76 -6.48
C VAL A 79 11.45 -35.90 -5.99
N TYR A 80 12.76 -35.68 -5.89
CA TYR A 80 13.66 -36.72 -5.40
C TYR A 80 13.49 -37.00 -3.91
N PHE A 81 13.18 -35.99 -3.10
CA PHE A 81 12.82 -36.19 -1.69
C PHE A 81 11.58 -37.07 -1.55
N ALA A 82 10.52 -36.80 -2.33
CA ALA A 82 9.32 -37.65 -2.36
C ALA A 82 9.64 -39.08 -2.83
N ALA A 83 10.45 -39.23 -3.88
CA ALA A 83 10.87 -40.53 -4.40
C ALA A 83 11.63 -41.36 -3.35
N ILE A 84 12.54 -40.73 -2.60
CA ILE A 84 13.28 -41.39 -1.51
C ILE A 84 12.34 -41.90 -0.42
N ILE A 85 11.36 -41.08 0.00
CA ILE A 85 10.36 -41.50 0.99
C ILE A 85 9.55 -42.70 0.46
N MET A 86 9.09 -42.64 -0.79
CA MET A 86 8.32 -43.75 -1.39
C MET A 86 9.14 -45.04 -1.51
N ILE A 87 10.44 -44.94 -1.76
CA ILE A 87 11.35 -46.10 -1.80
C ILE A 87 11.54 -46.67 -0.39
N LEU A 88 11.75 -45.84 0.63
CA LEU A 88 11.92 -46.28 2.02
C LEU A 88 10.70 -47.03 2.55
N ASP A 89 9.50 -46.53 2.24
CA ASP A 89 8.23 -47.15 2.62
C ASP A 89 8.03 -48.51 1.94
N ASN A 90 8.15 -48.55 0.61
CA ASN A 90 7.78 -49.72 -0.19
C ASN A 90 8.86 -50.80 -0.27
N ALA A 91 10.15 -50.43 -0.26
CA ALA A 91 11.25 -51.38 -0.49
C ALA A 91 11.83 -51.93 0.82
N PHE A 92 11.79 -51.14 1.89
CA PHE A 92 12.41 -51.49 3.17
C PHE A 92 11.39 -51.63 4.31
N GLY A 93 10.10 -51.36 4.05
CA GLY A 93 9.04 -51.47 5.05
C GLY A 93 9.19 -50.50 6.22
N PHE A 94 9.95 -49.41 6.04
CA PHE A 94 10.11 -48.41 7.09
C PHE A 94 8.79 -47.65 7.28
N LYS A 95 8.38 -47.44 8.53
CA LYS A 95 7.27 -46.54 8.85
C LYS A 95 7.68 -45.09 8.58
N VAL A 96 7.40 -44.61 7.37
CA VAL A 96 7.75 -43.24 6.95
C VAL A 96 6.91 -42.16 7.62
N GLY A 97 5.93 -42.51 8.46
CA GLY A 97 5.07 -41.55 9.18
C GLY A 97 5.86 -40.48 9.95
N ALA A 98 6.97 -40.83 10.60
CA ALA A 98 7.82 -39.86 11.30
C ALA A 98 8.53 -38.89 10.33
N LEU A 99 9.00 -39.38 9.18
CA LEU A 99 9.62 -38.54 8.15
C LEU A 99 8.60 -37.60 7.50
N LEU A 100 7.39 -38.12 7.20
CA LEU A 100 6.29 -37.33 6.67
C LEU A 100 5.81 -36.28 7.68
N ALA A 101 5.73 -36.62 8.97
CA ALA A 101 5.40 -35.66 10.02
C ALA A 101 6.46 -34.54 10.11
N GLY A 102 7.76 -34.90 10.09
CA GLY A 102 8.85 -33.92 10.06
C GLY A 102 8.83 -33.03 8.81
N ALA A 103 8.60 -33.62 7.63
CA ALA A 103 8.43 -32.88 6.38
C ALA A 103 7.20 -31.95 6.42
N GLY A 104 6.11 -32.38 7.05
CA GLY A 104 4.91 -31.56 7.25
C GLY A 104 5.18 -30.34 8.12
N VAL A 105 5.88 -30.50 9.25
CA VAL A 105 6.29 -29.38 10.12
C VAL A 105 7.23 -28.43 9.37
N ALA A 106 8.21 -28.95 8.62
CA ALA A 106 9.08 -28.12 7.78
C ALA A 106 8.28 -27.37 6.70
N GLY A 107 7.29 -28.03 6.09
CA GLY A 107 6.37 -27.42 5.13
C GLY A 107 5.54 -26.28 5.73
N LEU A 108 5.05 -26.44 6.96
CA LEU A 108 4.36 -25.36 7.69
C LEU A 108 5.27 -24.15 7.92
N ALA A 109 6.53 -24.38 8.33
CA ALA A 109 7.50 -23.30 8.51
C ALA A 109 7.75 -22.52 7.21
N ILE A 110 7.92 -23.23 6.09
CA ILE A 110 8.06 -22.61 4.75
C ILE A 110 6.78 -21.86 4.37
N GLY A 111 5.61 -22.44 4.64
CA GLY A 111 4.31 -21.83 4.38
C GLY A 111 4.12 -20.50 5.11
N PHE A 112 4.44 -20.45 6.41
CA PHE A 112 4.40 -19.20 7.17
C PHE A 112 5.42 -18.18 6.66
N GLY A 113 6.62 -18.61 6.25
CA GLY A 113 7.61 -17.72 5.63
C GLY A 113 7.15 -17.14 4.29
N ALA A 114 6.34 -17.87 3.52
CA ALA A 114 5.82 -17.46 2.23
C ALA A 114 4.44 -16.78 2.29
N GLN A 115 3.81 -16.70 3.46
CA GLN A 115 2.45 -16.19 3.61
C GLN A 115 2.27 -14.76 3.05
N SER A 116 3.23 -13.87 3.29
CA SER A 116 3.20 -12.49 2.79
C SER A 116 3.25 -12.43 1.26
N LEU A 117 4.02 -13.31 0.62
CA LEU A 117 4.08 -13.41 -0.84
C LEU A 117 2.72 -13.82 -1.42
N VAL A 118 2.06 -14.81 -0.80
CA VAL A 118 0.73 -15.25 -1.25
C VAL A 118 -0.29 -14.14 -1.07
N LYS A 119 -0.26 -13.44 0.06
CA LYS A 119 -1.10 -12.26 0.32
C LYS A 119 -0.90 -11.20 -0.76
N ASP A 120 0.35 -10.84 -1.08
CA ASP A 120 0.68 -9.85 -2.09
C ASP A 120 0.12 -10.23 -3.48
N ILE A 121 0.23 -11.50 -3.88
CA ILE A 121 -0.26 -11.96 -5.19
C ILE A 121 -1.78 -11.89 -5.26
N ILE A 122 -2.47 -12.35 -4.21
CA ILE A 122 -3.93 -12.34 -4.16
C ILE A 122 -4.46 -10.90 -4.14
N SER A 123 -3.88 -10.04 -3.31
CA SER A 123 -4.23 -8.62 -3.27
C SER A 123 -3.98 -7.94 -4.62
N GLY A 124 -2.84 -8.22 -5.27
CA GLY A 124 -2.53 -7.70 -6.60
C GLY A 124 -3.54 -8.13 -7.67
N PHE A 125 -3.99 -9.38 -7.61
CA PHE A 125 -5.06 -9.87 -8.50
C PHE A 125 -6.36 -9.10 -8.29
N PHE A 126 -6.81 -8.89 -7.06
CA PHE A 126 -8.06 -8.17 -6.77
C PHE A 126 -7.99 -6.68 -7.13
N ILE A 127 -6.85 -6.02 -6.92
CA ILE A 127 -6.65 -4.63 -7.37
C ILE A 127 -6.96 -4.48 -8.86
N ILE A 128 -6.46 -5.40 -9.68
CA ILE A 128 -6.66 -5.38 -11.14
C ILE A 128 -8.07 -5.88 -11.51
N PHE A 129 -8.54 -6.95 -10.88
CA PHE A 129 -9.81 -7.59 -11.21
C PHE A 129 -11.03 -6.72 -10.87
N GLU A 130 -10.95 -5.98 -9.76
CA GLU A 130 -12.00 -5.06 -9.32
C GLU A 130 -11.82 -3.64 -9.84
N ASP A 131 -10.76 -3.38 -10.62
CA ASP A 131 -10.37 -2.06 -11.12
C ASP A 131 -10.35 -0.99 -10.01
N GLN A 132 -9.73 -1.32 -8.87
CA GLN A 132 -9.69 -0.41 -7.72
C GLN A 132 -8.92 0.89 -8.05
N PHE A 133 -7.91 0.77 -8.89
CA PHE A 133 -7.18 1.87 -9.53
C PHE A 133 -6.36 1.31 -10.70
N SER A 134 -6.07 2.19 -11.66
CA SER A 134 -5.39 1.84 -12.89
C SER A 134 -4.05 2.59 -13.04
N VAL A 135 -3.19 2.09 -13.93
CA VAL A 135 -1.94 2.77 -14.27
C VAL A 135 -2.27 4.14 -14.88
N GLY A 136 -1.67 5.19 -14.32
CA GLY A 136 -1.96 6.59 -14.66
C GLY A 136 -2.83 7.33 -13.64
N ASP A 137 -3.50 6.61 -12.73
CA ASP A 137 -4.30 7.25 -11.68
C ASP A 137 -3.40 7.91 -10.63
N TYR A 138 -3.80 9.09 -10.17
CA TYR A 138 -3.27 9.74 -8.97
C TYR A 138 -3.99 9.20 -7.72
N ILE A 139 -3.25 8.55 -6.83
CA ILE A 139 -3.79 7.87 -5.65
C ILE A 139 -3.01 8.22 -4.38
N PHE A 140 -3.66 8.01 -3.24
CA PHE A 140 -3.03 7.97 -1.92
C PHE A 140 -3.28 6.61 -1.27
N THR A 141 -2.21 5.91 -0.91
CA THR A 141 -2.27 4.60 -0.20
C THR A 141 -1.03 4.41 0.64
N SER A 142 -1.17 3.77 1.81
CA SER A 142 -0.04 3.34 2.66
C SER A 142 0.99 4.45 2.93
N ASN A 143 0.53 5.69 3.14
CA ASN A 143 1.34 6.91 3.32
C ASN A 143 2.21 7.31 2.11
N ALA A 144 1.86 6.85 0.91
CA ALA A 144 2.43 7.30 -0.34
C ALA A 144 1.34 7.97 -1.20
N GLU A 145 1.64 9.15 -1.73
CA GLU A 145 0.77 9.91 -2.63
C GLU A 145 1.47 10.10 -3.97
N GLY A 146 0.78 9.84 -5.08
CA GLY A 146 1.36 10.02 -6.40
C GLY A 146 0.62 9.30 -7.51
N THR A 147 1.21 9.31 -8.70
CA THR A 147 0.67 8.64 -9.89
C THR A 147 1.14 7.19 -9.95
N VAL A 148 0.21 6.26 -10.22
CA VAL A 148 0.53 4.84 -10.41
C VAL A 148 1.29 4.65 -11.73
N GLU A 149 2.52 4.17 -11.65
CA GLU A 149 3.35 3.88 -12.83
C GLU A 149 3.22 2.43 -13.30
N GLU A 150 3.13 1.48 -12.37
CA GLU A 150 3.11 0.05 -12.67
C GLU A 150 2.34 -0.71 -11.59
N ILE A 151 1.45 -1.60 -12.01
CA ILE A 151 0.81 -2.60 -11.15
C ILE A 151 1.44 -3.95 -11.48
N GLY A 152 2.38 -4.39 -10.64
CA GLY A 152 3.02 -5.68 -10.75
C GLY A 152 2.24 -6.79 -10.03
N ILE A 153 2.64 -8.04 -10.25
CA ILE A 153 1.99 -9.21 -9.62
C ILE A 153 2.07 -9.13 -8.08
N ARG A 154 3.20 -8.66 -7.54
CA ARG A 154 3.45 -8.56 -6.09
C ARG A 154 3.41 -7.12 -5.56
N THR A 155 3.77 -6.15 -6.38
CA THR A 155 4.04 -4.79 -5.93
C THR A 155 3.46 -3.77 -6.89
N THR A 156 2.95 -2.68 -6.33
CA THR A 156 2.52 -1.49 -7.07
C THR A 156 3.58 -0.40 -6.91
N LYS A 157 3.88 0.32 -8.00
CA LYS A 157 4.81 1.44 -8.03
C LYS A 157 4.05 2.74 -8.21
N ILE A 158 4.30 3.68 -7.30
CA ILE A 158 3.70 5.01 -7.29
C ILE A 158 4.81 6.04 -7.38
N LYS A 159 4.69 7.01 -8.28
CA LYS A 159 5.62 8.12 -8.41
C LYS A 159 5.04 9.36 -7.76
N SER A 160 5.73 9.87 -6.75
CA SER A 160 5.41 11.13 -6.08
C SER A 160 5.61 12.32 -7.02
N TRP A 161 4.95 13.43 -6.71
CA TRP A 161 5.07 14.69 -7.45
C TRP A 161 6.50 15.28 -7.41
N THR A 162 7.26 14.98 -6.36
CA THR A 162 8.69 15.33 -6.21
C THR A 162 9.64 14.37 -6.93
N GLY A 163 9.12 13.28 -7.51
CA GLY A 163 9.85 12.36 -8.38
C GLY A 163 10.34 11.07 -7.71
N GLU A 164 10.16 10.89 -6.41
CA GLU A 164 10.45 9.64 -5.71
C GLU A 164 9.50 8.52 -6.17
N GLN A 165 10.01 7.30 -6.20
CA GLN A 165 9.22 6.10 -6.52
C GLN A 165 9.00 5.28 -5.25
N HIS A 166 7.74 5.13 -4.86
CA HIS A 166 7.30 4.24 -3.80
C HIS A 166 6.99 2.87 -4.38
N VAL A 167 7.61 1.82 -3.84
CA VAL A 167 7.36 0.42 -4.21
C VAL A 167 6.64 -0.25 -3.05
N ILE A 168 5.36 -0.54 -3.23
CA ILE A 168 4.47 -1.01 -2.16
C ILE A 168 4.06 -2.45 -2.45
N PRO A 169 4.26 -3.39 -1.52
CA PRO A 169 3.68 -4.73 -1.63
C PRO A 169 2.16 -4.62 -1.70
N ASN A 170 1.54 -5.31 -2.65
CA ASN A 170 0.09 -5.23 -2.86
C ASN A 170 -0.68 -5.68 -1.60
N GLY A 171 -0.14 -6.60 -0.81
CA GLY A 171 -0.73 -7.04 0.45
C GLY A 171 -0.71 -6.00 1.57
N ASN A 172 0.02 -4.88 1.39
CA ASN A 172 0.04 -3.74 2.31
C ASN A 172 -0.91 -2.61 1.87
N ILE A 173 -1.55 -2.72 0.71
CA ILE A 173 -2.57 -1.79 0.22
C ILE A 173 -3.90 -2.20 0.84
N THR A 174 -4.18 -1.66 2.03
CA THR A 174 -5.44 -1.95 2.76
C THR A 174 -6.55 -0.96 2.43
N GLN A 175 -6.19 0.24 2.01
CA GLN A 175 -7.10 1.31 1.62
C GLN A 175 -6.44 2.16 0.55
N VAL A 176 -7.21 2.58 -0.45
CA VAL A 176 -6.79 3.49 -1.50
C VAL A 176 -7.78 4.64 -1.61
N THR A 177 -7.25 5.85 -1.73
CA THR A 177 -8.01 7.03 -2.14
C THR A 177 -7.60 7.35 -3.58
N ASN A 178 -8.52 7.24 -4.52
CA ASN A 178 -8.26 7.54 -5.93
C ASN A 178 -8.82 8.92 -6.30
N TYR A 179 -7.95 9.83 -6.71
CA TYR A 179 -8.31 11.21 -7.08
C TYR A 179 -8.64 11.39 -8.57
N SER A 180 -8.62 10.31 -9.35
CA SER A 180 -8.73 10.34 -10.82
C SER A 180 -10.08 9.88 -11.35
N VAL A 181 -10.91 9.24 -10.51
CA VAL A 181 -12.18 8.63 -10.92
C VAL A 181 -13.30 9.67 -11.08
N HIS A 182 -13.42 10.56 -10.11
CA HIS A 182 -14.47 11.57 -10.06
C HIS A 182 -13.88 12.97 -10.09
N ASN A 183 -14.72 13.94 -10.45
CA ASN A 183 -14.36 15.34 -10.35
C ASN A 183 -13.91 15.67 -8.93
N GLY A 184 -12.84 16.47 -8.85
CA GLY A 184 -12.31 16.94 -7.58
C GLY A 184 -13.15 18.08 -7.03
N LEU A 185 -13.09 18.28 -5.72
CA LEU A 185 -13.62 19.47 -5.07
C LEU A 185 -12.47 20.33 -4.57
N ALA A 186 -12.26 21.48 -5.21
CA ALA A 186 -11.34 22.49 -4.72
C ALA A 186 -11.97 23.20 -3.51
N VAL A 187 -11.30 23.17 -2.36
CA VAL A 187 -11.71 23.88 -1.15
C VAL A 187 -10.75 25.05 -0.93
N ILE A 188 -11.31 26.27 -0.87
CA ILE A 188 -10.56 27.51 -0.75
C ILE A 188 -11.07 28.29 0.46
N ASP A 189 -10.18 28.48 1.43
CA ASP A 189 -10.42 29.35 2.57
C ASP A 189 -9.83 30.74 2.29
N ILE A 190 -10.67 31.77 2.39
CA ILE A 190 -10.36 33.17 2.09
C ILE A 190 -10.49 33.98 3.37
N ASN A 191 -9.44 34.74 3.69
CA ASN A 191 -9.37 35.51 4.93
C ASN A 191 -9.84 36.95 4.67
N VAL A 192 -10.85 37.40 5.41
CA VAL A 192 -11.44 38.74 5.29
C VAL A 192 -11.34 39.47 6.64
N PRO A 193 -10.72 40.66 6.73
CA PRO A 193 -10.57 41.39 7.99
C PRO A 193 -11.90 41.71 8.68
N TYR A 194 -11.90 41.85 10.01
CA TYR A 194 -13.09 42.22 10.78
C TYR A 194 -13.66 43.59 10.41
N GLU A 195 -12.81 44.50 9.95
CA GLU A 195 -13.19 45.86 9.56
C GLU A 195 -13.85 45.92 8.17
N SER A 196 -13.76 44.83 7.40
CA SER A 196 -14.38 44.74 6.07
C SER A 196 -15.82 44.24 6.16
N ASP A 197 -16.68 44.73 5.27
CA ASP A 197 -18.04 44.21 5.15
C ASP A 197 -18.01 42.81 4.52
N VAL A 198 -18.32 41.80 5.34
CA VAL A 198 -18.36 40.39 4.94
C VAL A 198 -19.41 40.15 3.85
N VAL A 199 -20.57 40.81 3.93
CA VAL A 199 -21.65 40.66 2.93
C VAL A 199 -21.20 41.24 1.59
N ALA A 200 -20.48 42.37 1.62
CA ALA A 200 -19.87 42.92 0.42
C ALA A 200 -18.80 41.98 -0.17
N ALA A 201 -17.96 41.37 0.68
CA ALA A 201 -16.95 40.41 0.26
C ALA A 201 -17.57 39.18 -0.40
N GLU A 202 -18.61 38.59 0.21
CA GLU A 202 -19.36 37.46 -0.36
C GLU A 202 -19.97 37.81 -1.71
N ARG A 203 -20.59 39.00 -1.84
CA ARG A 203 -21.13 39.45 -3.13
C ARG A 203 -20.06 39.53 -4.21
N ILE A 204 -18.90 40.12 -3.90
CA ILE A 204 -17.77 40.25 -4.84
C ILE A 204 -17.24 38.86 -5.25
N ILE A 205 -17.13 37.94 -4.29
CA ILE A 205 -16.69 36.57 -4.56
C ILE A 205 -17.70 35.84 -5.44
N ASN A 206 -19.00 36.04 -5.20
CA ASN A 206 -20.07 35.40 -5.98
C ASN A 206 -20.11 35.95 -7.42
N ASP A 207 -19.96 37.26 -7.59
CA ASP A 207 -19.86 37.89 -8.91
C ASP A 207 -18.65 37.33 -9.69
N LEU A 208 -17.49 37.20 -9.03
CA LEU A 208 -16.32 36.57 -9.63
C LEU A 208 -16.54 35.08 -9.94
N ALA A 209 -17.24 34.35 -9.07
CA ALA A 209 -17.50 32.93 -9.27
C ALA A 209 -18.24 32.66 -10.59
N GLN A 210 -19.18 33.53 -10.99
CA GLN A 210 -19.89 33.43 -12.27
C GLN A 210 -18.97 33.65 -13.49
N GLU A 211 -17.84 34.37 -13.32
CA GLU A 211 -16.88 34.67 -14.40
C GLU A 211 -15.82 33.56 -14.60
N LEU A 212 -15.67 32.64 -13.63
CA LEU A 212 -14.60 31.63 -13.62
C LEU A 212 -14.83 30.41 -14.53
N PRO A 213 -16.05 29.87 -14.66
CA PRO A 213 -16.32 28.78 -15.60
C PRO A 213 -15.92 29.15 -17.03
N GLY A 214 -15.20 28.26 -17.71
CA GLY A 214 -14.76 28.46 -19.09
C GLY A 214 -13.53 29.38 -19.27
N LYS A 215 -13.15 30.17 -18.24
CA LYS A 215 -11.87 30.90 -18.23
C LYS A 215 -10.68 29.95 -18.00
N TYR A 216 -10.90 28.90 -17.22
CA TYR A 216 -9.91 27.90 -16.84
C TYR A 216 -10.43 26.50 -17.11
N GLU A 217 -9.70 25.71 -17.90
CA GLU A 217 -10.10 24.32 -18.23
C GLU A 217 -10.27 23.44 -16.99
N GLN A 218 -9.57 23.77 -15.89
CA GLN A 218 -9.61 22.96 -14.66
C GLN A 218 -10.92 23.10 -13.88
N ILE A 219 -11.69 24.17 -14.10
CA ILE A 219 -12.88 24.52 -13.32
C ILE A 219 -14.12 24.14 -14.14
N VAL A 220 -14.92 23.22 -13.63
CA VAL A 220 -16.09 22.67 -14.34
C VAL A 220 -17.36 23.40 -13.91
N GLY A 221 -17.56 23.53 -12.60
CA GLY A 221 -18.73 24.17 -12.01
C GLY A 221 -18.48 25.63 -11.61
N VAL A 222 -19.57 26.37 -11.39
CA VAL A 222 -19.51 27.69 -10.75
C VAL A 222 -19.04 27.49 -9.31
N PRO A 223 -18.00 28.21 -8.83
CA PRO A 223 -17.63 28.17 -7.42
C PRO A 223 -18.79 28.62 -6.52
N GLU A 224 -19.03 27.87 -5.45
CA GLU A 224 -20.08 28.14 -4.47
C GLU A 224 -19.47 28.65 -3.17
N ILE A 225 -20.08 29.69 -2.61
CA ILE A 225 -19.74 30.17 -1.28
C ILE A 225 -20.51 29.34 -0.27
N ILE A 226 -19.80 28.62 0.60
CA ILE A 226 -20.40 27.91 1.73
C ILE A 226 -20.73 28.91 2.86
N GLY A 227 -19.92 29.96 2.99
CA GLY A 227 -20.06 31.04 3.96
C GLY A 227 -18.90 31.09 4.96
N VAL A 228 -19.10 31.84 6.04
CA VAL A 228 -18.12 31.98 7.13
C VAL A 228 -17.96 30.66 7.89
N GLN A 229 -16.76 30.07 7.86
CA GLN A 229 -16.43 28.82 8.56
C GLN A 229 -15.94 29.06 9.99
N THR A 230 -15.03 30.01 10.15
CA THR A 230 -14.28 30.23 11.40
C THR A 230 -14.07 31.72 11.63
N LEU A 231 -14.07 32.09 12.91
CA LEU A 231 -13.70 33.42 13.41
C LEU A 231 -12.30 33.33 14.01
N GLU A 232 -11.31 33.93 13.35
CA GLU A 232 -9.93 33.98 13.82
C GLU A 232 -9.65 35.28 14.60
N LEU A 233 -8.45 35.46 15.15
CA LEU A 233 -8.14 36.64 15.98
C LEU A 233 -8.26 37.98 15.25
N SER A 234 -8.02 38.02 13.93
CA SER A 234 -7.98 39.26 13.14
C SER A 234 -8.88 39.26 11.90
N HIS A 235 -9.56 38.15 11.60
CA HIS A 235 -10.32 37.98 10.37
C HIS A 235 -11.39 36.89 10.44
N TYR A 236 -12.33 36.96 9.52
CA TYR A 236 -13.25 35.90 9.14
C TYR A 236 -12.59 34.97 8.12
N VAL A 237 -12.87 33.67 8.20
CA VAL A 237 -12.53 32.70 7.16
C VAL A 237 -13.79 32.34 6.38
N ILE A 238 -13.89 32.80 5.13
CA ILE A 238 -14.98 32.45 4.21
C ILE A 238 -14.52 31.27 3.36
N ARG A 239 -15.33 30.21 3.28
CA ARG A 239 -15.05 29.05 2.45
C ARG A 239 -15.79 29.09 1.13
N VAL A 240 -15.03 28.87 0.07
CA VAL A 240 -15.51 28.69 -1.30
C VAL A 240 -15.14 27.29 -1.76
N THR A 241 -16.07 26.62 -2.42
CA THR A 241 -15.86 25.31 -3.03
C THR A 241 -16.09 25.38 -4.51
N ALA A 242 -15.29 24.68 -5.30
CA ALA A 242 -15.49 24.60 -6.75
C ALA A 242 -15.25 23.19 -7.25
N GLU A 243 -16.15 22.71 -8.11
CA GLU A 243 -15.96 21.45 -8.82
C GLU A 243 -14.89 21.62 -9.90
N THR A 244 -13.88 20.74 -9.87
CA THR A 244 -12.75 20.73 -10.80
C THR A 244 -12.65 19.39 -11.51
N LEU A 245 -11.95 19.37 -12.64
CA LEU A 245 -11.55 18.10 -13.26
C LEU A 245 -10.76 17.21 -12.27
N PRO A 246 -10.75 15.88 -12.46
CA PRO A 246 -10.03 14.96 -11.58
C PRO A 246 -8.56 15.36 -11.42
N VAL A 247 -8.01 15.22 -10.21
CA VAL A 247 -6.62 15.62 -9.84
C VAL A 247 -6.36 17.14 -9.84
N TYR A 248 -7.24 17.96 -10.43
CA TYR A 248 -7.03 19.40 -10.53
C TYR A 248 -7.48 20.20 -9.29
N GLN A 249 -7.99 19.58 -8.23
CA GLN A 249 -8.51 20.28 -7.05
C GLN A 249 -7.50 21.27 -6.44
N TRP A 250 -6.21 20.91 -6.39
CA TRP A 250 -5.17 21.81 -5.87
C TRP A 250 -4.81 22.92 -6.84
N ALA A 251 -4.80 22.62 -8.15
CA ALA A 251 -4.53 23.61 -9.19
C ALA A 251 -5.68 24.63 -9.29
N GLY A 252 -6.92 24.16 -9.33
CA GLY A 252 -8.12 24.99 -9.29
C GLY A 252 -8.17 25.84 -8.02
N ALA A 253 -7.89 25.26 -6.85
CA ALA A 253 -7.83 26.03 -5.60
C ALA A 253 -6.78 27.17 -5.65
N ARG A 254 -5.62 26.95 -6.26
CA ARG A 254 -4.59 28.00 -6.44
C ARG A 254 -5.07 29.11 -7.38
N VAL A 255 -5.68 28.75 -8.49
CA VAL A 255 -6.20 29.71 -9.48
C VAL A 255 -7.31 30.56 -8.88
N ILE A 256 -8.30 29.93 -8.23
CA ILE A 256 -9.42 30.62 -7.57
C ILE A 256 -8.90 31.53 -6.47
N ARG A 257 -7.99 31.05 -5.62
CA ARG A 257 -7.39 31.86 -4.54
C ARG A 257 -6.69 33.11 -5.09
N ARG A 258 -6.01 33.01 -6.23
CA ARG A 258 -5.39 34.17 -6.89
C ARG A 258 -6.44 35.17 -7.38
N GLU A 259 -7.43 34.70 -8.15
CA GLU A 259 -8.48 35.54 -8.72
C GLU A 259 -9.31 36.26 -7.64
N VAL A 260 -9.68 35.54 -6.58
CA VAL A 260 -10.39 36.11 -5.43
C VAL A 260 -9.54 37.16 -4.74
N LYS A 261 -8.26 36.87 -4.48
CA LYS A 261 -7.34 37.84 -3.86
C LYS A 261 -7.23 39.12 -4.68
N GLU A 262 -7.11 39.01 -6.01
CA GLU A 262 -7.01 40.17 -6.89
C GLU A 262 -8.30 40.98 -6.91
N ARG A 263 -9.46 40.31 -6.98
CA ARG A 263 -10.75 40.98 -7.02
C ARG A 263 -11.09 41.69 -5.71
N LEU A 264 -10.83 41.05 -4.57
CA LEU A 264 -11.01 41.65 -3.24
C LEU A 264 -10.10 42.86 -3.05
N TYR A 265 -8.83 42.74 -3.44
CA TYR A 265 -7.87 43.84 -3.35
C TYR A 265 -8.29 45.06 -4.18
N ASN A 266 -8.76 44.84 -5.42
CA ASN A 266 -9.25 45.92 -6.28
C ASN A 266 -10.55 46.57 -5.77
N ALA A 267 -11.33 45.84 -4.96
CA ALA A 267 -12.52 46.36 -4.29
C ALA A 267 -12.20 47.08 -2.95
N GLY A 268 -10.91 47.19 -2.58
CA GLY A 268 -10.47 47.85 -1.34
C GLY A 268 -10.51 46.96 -0.10
N ILE A 269 -10.75 45.64 -0.25
CA ILE A 269 -10.67 44.68 0.86
C ILE A 269 -9.22 44.22 0.97
N GLU A 270 -8.54 44.71 2.00
CA GLU A 270 -7.14 44.40 2.27
C GLU A 270 -6.96 43.01 2.89
N ILE A 271 -5.73 42.48 2.78
CA ILE A 271 -5.36 41.22 3.43
C ILE A 271 -5.24 41.46 4.94
N PRO A 272 -5.85 40.62 5.79
CA PRO A 272 -5.80 40.83 7.23
C PRO A 272 -4.37 40.70 7.75
N SER A 273 -3.95 41.70 8.52
CA SER A 273 -2.68 41.71 9.24
C SER A 273 -2.91 41.35 10.72
N PRO A 274 -2.00 40.63 11.38
CA PRO A 274 -2.08 40.39 12.82
C PRO A 274 -2.05 41.73 13.57
N ARG A 275 -3.02 41.96 14.46
CA ARG A 275 -3.09 43.16 15.29
C ARG A 275 -2.75 42.82 16.73
N LEU A 276 -1.90 43.65 17.34
CA LEU A 276 -1.55 43.57 18.76
C LEU A 276 -2.10 44.80 19.47
N VAL A 277 -3.02 44.59 20.41
CA VAL A 277 -3.47 45.65 21.31
C VAL A 277 -2.48 45.72 22.47
N MET A 278 -1.61 46.73 22.47
CA MET A 278 -0.66 46.96 23.55
C MET A 278 -1.37 47.69 24.69
N TYR A 279 -1.52 47.01 25.83
CA TYR A 279 -1.93 47.66 27.07
C TYR A 279 -0.68 48.13 27.82
N SER A 280 -0.46 49.44 27.89
CA SER A 280 0.54 50.02 28.79
C SER A 280 -0.05 50.09 30.19
N ARG A 281 0.38 49.19 31.09
CA ARG A 281 0.01 49.25 32.51
C ARG A 281 0.84 50.34 33.19
N ASN A 282 0.42 51.60 33.06
CA ASN A 282 0.91 52.68 33.90
C ASN A 282 -0.23 53.64 34.23
N GLU A 283 -1.06 53.21 35.18
CA GLU A 283 -1.72 54.02 36.20
C GLU A 283 -1.99 53.08 37.39
N SER A 284 -1.45 53.43 38.56
CA SER A 284 -1.20 52.60 39.74
C SER A 284 -2.46 52.00 40.39
N PRO A 285 -2.43 50.76 40.93
CA PRO A 285 -3.32 50.39 42.00
C PRO A 285 -2.69 50.81 43.33
N THR A 286 -2.96 52.05 43.77
CA THR A 286 -2.86 52.40 45.20
C THR A 286 -4.03 51.73 45.90
N ALA A 287 -3.88 50.45 46.24
CA ALA A 287 -4.89 49.68 46.97
C ALA A 287 -4.22 48.72 47.97
N LEU A 288 -3.32 49.27 48.80
CA LEU A 288 -2.87 48.67 50.06
C LEU A 288 -2.61 49.78 51.12
N GLU A 289 -3.50 50.77 51.18
CA GLU A 289 -3.68 51.60 52.39
C GLU A 289 -5.12 51.39 52.86
N MET A 290 -5.43 50.18 53.32
CA MET A 290 -6.63 49.91 54.12
C MET A 290 -6.22 49.84 55.58
N ASP A 291 -6.55 50.91 56.30
CA ASP A 291 -6.84 51.00 57.73
C ASP A 291 -6.03 50.10 58.68
N SER A 292 -4.88 50.60 59.12
CA SER A 292 -4.28 50.22 60.42
C SER A 292 -4.53 51.27 61.52
N VAL A 293 -5.55 52.12 61.37
CA VAL A 293 -5.85 53.22 62.32
C VAL A 293 -7.03 52.92 63.25
N GLN A 294 -7.77 51.80 63.07
CA GLN A 294 -8.94 51.50 63.89
C GLN A 294 -8.73 50.49 65.05
N GLU A 295 -7.51 50.09 65.38
CA GLU A 295 -7.24 49.13 66.47
C GLU A 295 -6.51 49.69 67.71
N ARG A 296 -6.34 51.02 67.89
CA ARG A 296 -5.71 51.56 69.12
C ARG A 296 -6.57 52.47 69.99
N ASP A 297 -7.82 52.71 69.62
CA ASP A 297 -8.79 53.40 70.48
C ASP A 297 -9.75 52.43 71.22
N GLN A 298 -9.61 51.11 71.05
CA GLN A 298 -10.36 50.10 71.82
C GLN A 298 -9.60 49.52 73.03
N GLU A 299 -8.37 49.97 73.33
CA GLU A 299 -7.65 49.61 74.57
C GLU A 299 -7.70 50.72 75.65
N ARG A 300 -8.62 51.68 75.53
CA ARG A 300 -8.89 52.68 76.59
C ARG A 300 -10.35 52.65 77.05
N GLU A 301 -10.80 51.48 77.51
CA GLU A 301 -11.88 51.35 78.49
C GLU A 301 -11.43 50.47 79.66
#